data_AF-A0A937TIA8-F1
#
_entry.id   AF-A0A937TIA8-F1
#
_cell.length_a   1.000
_cell.length_b   1.000
_cell.length_c   1.000
_cell.angle_alpha   90.00
_cell.angle_beta   90.00
_cell.angle_gamma   90.00
#
_symmetry.space_group_name_H-M   'P 1'
#
loop_
_entity.id
_entity.type
_entity.pdbx_description
1 polymer ?
#
loop_
_entity_poly.entity_id
_entity_poly.type
_entity_poly.pdbx_seq_one_letter_code
_entity_poly.pdbx_strand_id
1 'polypeptide(L)'
;MPTKIRLQRKGKKAQPFYHIVIADGRAPRDGKYIEKIGTYNPLTKPADINMDFDRALYWLQTGAQPTDTVRTILSYKGVLYKNHLLKGVKKGALTQEMADAKFDAWLKEKEDKIAGKVKETILTQKDEKKKRFEAEKKINEERAKELADRRMEELKKEEEEAKDEAKAKAEAEEKKEEVKIEIEEKAEAEEKKEEVKIEIEEKVETEDKKEEVKEEVKIEIEEKVETEEKKEEMKEEMKIEDEEKVEAEEKKEEVKEEVKIEIEEKSETEEKKEEVKIEVEAEEKKEEVKEEVKKEAKAEEEVKEEEKKKEEEKPTE
;
A
#
# COMPACT_ATOMS: atom_id res chain seq x y z
N MET A 1 14.38 43.92 0.66
CA MET A 1 15.12 42.87 -0.10
C MET A 1 14.17 42.28 -1.13
N PRO A 2 14.62 41.61 -2.20
CA PRO A 2 13.69 41.05 -3.17
C PRO A 2 12.86 39.94 -2.53
N THR A 3 11.56 39.94 -2.82
CA THR A 3 10.66 38.84 -2.51
C THR A 3 11.12 37.58 -3.23
N LYS A 4 11.18 36.44 -2.53
CA LYS A 4 11.64 35.16 -3.08
C LYS A 4 10.55 34.10 -3.02
N ILE A 5 10.47 33.28 -4.07
CA ILE A 5 9.68 32.05 -4.08
C ILE A 5 10.61 30.91 -3.64
N ARG A 6 10.28 30.28 -2.50
CA ARG A 6 11.18 29.37 -1.78
C ARG A 6 10.47 28.15 -1.21
N LEU A 7 11.23 27.08 -0.96
CA LEU A 7 10.77 25.93 -0.20
C LEU A 7 10.94 26.19 1.31
N GLN A 8 9.83 26.17 2.05
CA GLN A 8 9.82 26.06 3.50
C GLN A 8 9.76 24.56 3.87
N ARG A 9 10.58 24.11 4.84
CA ARG A 9 10.58 22.69 5.24
C ARG A 9 9.50 22.44 6.30
N LYS A 10 8.74 21.38 6.06
CA LYS A 10 7.82 20.71 6.99
C LYS A 10 8.09 19.20 6.93
N GLY A 11 7.24 18.39 7.55
CA GLY A 11 7.48 16.96 7.73
C GLY A 11 8.51 16.66 8.83
N LYS A 12 8.83 15.38 9.00
CA LYS A 12 9.61 14.83 10.13
C LYS A 12 11.09 14.60 9.78
N LYS A 13 11.84 13.97 10.70
CA LYS A 13 13.17 13.39 10.41
C LYS A 13 13.01 12.31 9.33
N ALA A 14 13.97 12.21 8.40
CA ALA A 14 13.95 11.33 7.22
C ALA A 14 12.79 11.50 6.20
N GLN A 15 11.65 12.10 6.56
CA GLN A 15 10.54 12.37 5.63
C GLN A 15 10.28 13.88 5.45
N PRO A 16 11.03 14.57 4.57
CA PRO A 16 10.84 15.99 4.28
C PRO A 16 9.61 16.22 3.39
N PHE A 17 8.79 17.21 3.77
CA PHE A 17 7.71 17.72 2.94
C PHE A 17 7.89 19.24 2.79
N TYR A 18 7.70 19.79 1.59
CA TYR A 18 7.96 21.22 1.36
C TYR A 18 6.67 22.00 1.08
N HIS A 19 6.63 23.24 1.55
CA HIS A 19 5.64 24.23 1.11
C HIS A 19 6.32 25.22 0.17
N ILE A 20 5.67 25.51 -0.97
CA ILE A 20 6.12 26.52 -1.92
C ILE A 20 5.51 27.85 -1.44
N VAL A 21 6.36 28.73 -0.91
CA VAL A 21 5.94 29.98 -0.25
C VAL A 21 6.65 31.19 -0.82
N ILE A 22 5.95 32.34 -0.78
CA ILE A 22 6.46 33.66 -1.10
C ILE A 22 6.81 34.37 0.20
N ALA A 23 8.04 34.87 0.33
CA ALA A 23 8.49 35.61 1.52
C ALA A 23 9.59 36.64 1.16
N ASP A 24 9.89 37.59 2.05
CA ASP A 24 11.13 38.36 1.94
C ASP A 24 12.33 37.40 2.05
N GLY A 25 13.33 37.57 1.19
CA GLY A 25 14.61 36.87 1.28
C GLY A 25 15.38 37.08 2.60
N ARG A 26 14.95 38.01 3.48
CA ARG A 26 15.44 38.17 4.87
C ARG A 26 14.79 37.25 5.91
N ALA A 27 13.59 36.73 5.66
CA ALA A 27 12.89 35.92 6.66
C ALA A 27 13.62 34.57 6.88
N PRO A 28 13.67 34.01 8.10
CA PRO A 28 14.24 32.68 8.33
C PRO A 28 13.45 31.61 7.57
N ARG A 29 14.10 30.49 7.20
CA ARG A 29 13.56 29.45 6.28
C ARG A 29 12.10 29.09 6.59
N ASP A 30 11.82 28.80 7.86
CA ASP A 30 10.52 28.29 8.30
C ASP A 30 9.69 29.32 9.10
N GLY A 31 10.05 30.60 9.04
CA GLY A 31 9.30 31.70 9.66
C GLY A 31 8.10 32.19 8.82
N LYS A 32 7.63 33.42 9.14
CA LYS A 32 6.50 34.07 8.47
C LYS A 32 6.74 34.22 6.95
N TYR A 33 5.74 33.81 6.18
CA TYR A 33 5.63 34.05 4.74
C TYR A 33 4.52 35.08 4.45
N ILE A 34 4.45 35.52 3.20
CA ILE A 34 3.37 36.37 2.67
C ILE A 34 2.21 35.48 2.20
N GLU A 35 2.52 34.46 1.39
CA GLU A 35 1.54 33.56 0.79
C GLU A 35 2.14 32.15 0.58
N LYS A 36 1.29 31.12 0.64
CA LYS A 36 1.61 29.74 0.27
C LYS A 36 0.87 29.42 -1.04
N ILE A 37 1.62 29.22 -2.12
CA ILE A 37 1.05 28.88 -3.44
C ILE A 37 1.03 27.37 -3.71
N GLY A 38 1.68 26.54 -2.90
CA GLY A 38 1.67 25.10 -3.13
C GLY A 38 2.48 24.26 -2.15
N THR A 39 2.69 23.01 -2.56
CA THR A 39 3.39 21.96 -1.84
C THR A 39 4.22 21.10 -2.78
N TYR A 40 5.30 20.51 -2.26
CA TYR A 40 6.19 19.64 -3.00
C TYR A 40 6.62 18.45 -2.14
N ASN A 41 6.38 17.24 -2.65
CA ASN A 41 6.75 15.97 -2.03
C ASN A 41 7.87 15.29 -2.84
N PRO A 42 9.11 15.22 -2.34
CA PRO A 42 10.23 14.59 -3.05
C PRO A 42 10.31 13.07 -2.83
N LEU A 43 9.46 12.49 -1.97
CA LEU A 43 9.54 11.08 -1.57
C LEU A 43 8.82 10.14 -2.55
N THR A 44 7.81 10.64 -3.24
CA THR A 44 7.07 9.94 -4.28
C THR A 44 7.85 9.89 -5.59
N LYS A 45 7.57 8.87 -6.41
CA LYS A 45 8.17 8.66 -7.74
C LYS A 45 7.03 8.38 -8.73
N PRO A 46 6.60 9.35 -9.57
CA PRO A 46 7.11 10.73 -9.67
C PRO A 46 6.84 11.57 -8.41
N ALA A 47 7.56 12.67 -8.26
CA ALA A 47 7.46 13.55 -7.09
C ALA A 47 6.23 14.48 -7.18
N ASP A 48 5.38 14.50 -6.15
CA ASP A 48 4.13 15.26 -6.19
C ASP A 48 4.37 16.78 -6.14
N ILE A 49 3.78 17.49 -7.09
CA ILE A 49 3.79 18.96 -7.16
C ILE A 49 2.34 19.43 -7.35
N ASN A 50 1.76 19.94 -6.27
CA ASN A 50 0.46 20.62 -6.25
C ASN A 50 0.70 22.10 -5.94
N MET A 51 0.26 22.99 -6.83
CA MET A 51 0.55 24.42 -6.76
C MET A 51 -0.45 25.20 -7.61
N ASP A 52 -0.91 26.34 -7.10
CA ASP A 52 -1.69 27.32 -7.84
C ASP A 52 -0.83 27.95 -8.95
N PHE A 53 -1.27 27.77 -10.20
CA PHE A 53 -0.54 28.21 -11.39
C PHE A 53 -0.59 29.73 -11.56
N ASP A 54 -1.75 30.35 -11.36
CA ASP A 54 -1.96 31.77 -11.65
C ASP A 54 -1.41 32.67 -10.54
N ARG A 55 -1.48 32.24 -9.27
CA ARG A 55 -0.78 32.91 -8.17
C ARG A 55 0.74 32.80 -8.33
N ALA A 56 1.26 31.66 -8.78
CA ALA A 56 2.68 31.52 -9.11
C ALA A 56 3.10 32.45 -10.26
N LEU A 57 2.28 32.57 -11.31
CA LEU A 57 2.50 33.47 -12.44
C LEU A 57 2.45 34.95 -12.01
N TYR A 58 1.46 35.34 -11.20
CA TYR A 58 1.30 36.69 -10.65
C TYR A 58 2.55 37.15 -9.91
N TRP A 59 3.08 36.33 -8.99
CA TRP A 59 4.28 36.68 -8.24
C TRP A 59 5.53 36.79 -9.12
N LEU A 60 5.66 35.94 -10.14
CA LEU A 60 6.74 36.01 -11.13
C LEU A 60 6.63 37.23 -12.06
N GLN A 61 5.43 37.75 -12.31
CA GLN A 61 5.23 39.03 -13.03
C GLN A 61 5.51 40.24 -12.12
N THR A 62 5.19 40.14 -10.83
CA THR A 62 5.51 41.12 -9.77
C THR A 62 7.02 41.15 -9.43
N GLY A 63 7.83 40.29 -10.07
CA GLY A 63 9.30 40.29 -9.96
C GLY A 63 9.86 39.41 -8.85
N ALA A 64 9.04 38.57 -8.19
CA ALA A 64 9.51 37.64 -7.17
C ALA A 64 10.53 36.64 -7.76
N GLN A 65 11.65 36.45 -7.05
CA GLN A 65 12.78 35.66 -7.55
C GLN A 65 12.68 34.20 -7.07
N PRO A 66 12.55 33.20 -7.96
CA PRO A 66 12.54 31.80 -7.56
C PRO A 66 13.94 31.34 -7.14
N THR A 67 14.00 30.62 -6.03
CA THR A 67 15.17 29.82 -5.64
C THR A 67 15.37 28.64 -6.59
N ASP A 68 16.57 28.06 -6.64
CA ASP A 68 16.96 27.16 -7.75
C ASP A 68 16.07 25.91 -7.89
N THR A 69 15.84 25.15 -6.81
CA THR A 69 14.91 24.01 -6.83
C THR A 69 13.47 24.44 -7.20
N VAL A 70 13.05 25.64 -6.78
CA VAL A 70 11.73 26.20 -7.15
C VAL A 70 11.69 26.59 -8.62
N ARG A 71 12.79 27.08 -9.21
CA ARG A 71 12.90 27.34 -10.65
C ARG A 71 12.69 26.04 -11.43
N THR A 72 13.27 24.93 -11.01
CA THR A 72 13.05 23.61 -11.62
C THR A 72 11.59 23.18 -11.53
N ILE A 73 10.95 23.33 -10.36
CA ILE A 73 9.52 23.01 -10.16
C ILE A 73 8.61 23.89 -11.05
N LEU A 74 8.86 25.20 -11.11
CA LEU A 74 8.12 26.14 -11.95
C LEU A 74 8.38 25.95 -13.46
N SER A 75 9.53 25.38 -13.83
CA SER A 75 9.84 24.99 -15.21
C SER A 75 9.14 23.69 -15.59
N TYR A 76 9.06 22.73 -14.68
CA TYR A 76 8.37 21.45 -14.89
C TYR A 76 6.84 21.65 -15.03
N LYS A 77 6.24 22.53 -14.21
CA LYS A 77 4.82 22.93 -14.31
C LYS A 77 4.56 24.07 -15.33
N GLY A 78 5.53 24.47 -16.14
CA GLY A 78 5.32 25.42 -17.25
C GLY A 78 5.13 26.90 -16.91
N VAL A 79 5.00 27.28 -15.63
CA VAL A 79 4.77 28.69 -15.21
C VAL A 79 5.86 29.64 -15.74
N LEU A 80 7.13 29.20 -15.75
CA LEU A 80 8.22 30.00 -16.33
C LEU A 80 8.11 30.18 -17.84
N TYR A 81 7.57 29.17 -18.55
CA TYR A 81 7.38 29.23 -19.99
C TYR A 81 6.21 30.15 -20.37
N LYS A 82 5.06 30.07 -19.68
CA LYS A 82 3.95 31.04 -19.88
C LYS A 82 4.40 32.47 -19.54
N ASN A 83 5.18 32.67 -18.47
CA ASN A 83 5.76 33.99 -18.14
C ASN A 83 6.74 34.49 -19.22
N HIS A 84 7.50 33.61 -19.89
CA HIS A 84 8.35 33.99 -21.02
C HIS A 84 7.52 34.42 -22.24
N LEU A 85 6.50 33.64 -22.61
CA LEU A 85 5.61 33.93 -23.72
C LEU A 85 4.86 35.26 -23.50
N LEU A 86 4.29 35.48 -22.31
CA LEU A 86 3.63 36.74 -21.95
C LEU A 86 4.60 37.95 -21.92
N LYS A 87 5.90 37.74 -21.70
CA LYS A 87 6.94 38.79 -21.88
C LYS A 87 7.24 39.06 -23.34
N GLY A 88 6.97 38.13 -24.26
CA GLY A 88 6.96 38.34 -25.70
C GLY A 88 5.74 39.18 -26.12
N VAL A 89 4.54 38.83 -25.65
CA VAL A 89 3.30 39.57 -25.91
C VAL A 89 3.40 41.01 -25.40
N LYS A 90 3.87 41.23 -24.15
CA LYS A 90 4.11 42.58 -23.59
C LYS A 90 5.20 43.40 -24.32
N LYS A 91 5.93 42.80 -25.26
CA LYS A 91 6.90 43.47 -26.15
C LYS A 91 6.39 43.63 -27.60
N GLY A 92 5.16 43.19 -27.90
CA GLY A 92 4.62 43.18 -29.26
C GLY A 92 5.25 42.13 -30.18
N ALA A 93 6.05 41.19 -29.66
CA ALA A 93 6.74 40.17 -30.44
C ALA A 93 5.88 38.92 -30.74
N LEU A 94 4.67 38.86 -30.19
CA LEU A 94 3.73 37.75 -30.33
C LEU A 94 2.30 38.22 -30.00
N THR A 95 1.27 37.65 -30.63
CA THR A 95 -0.11 37.82 -30.19
C THR A 95 -0.41 36.94 -28.96
N GLN A 96 -1.49 37.23 -28.23
CA GLN A 96 -1.91 36.43 -27.09
C GLN A 96 -2.28 34.99 -27.50
N GLU A 97 -3.05 34.84 -28.58
CA GLU A 97 -3.45 33.54 -29.15
C GLU A 97 -2.22 32.69 -29.53
N MET A 98 -1.22 33.29 -30.19
CA MET A 98 0.04 32.63 -30.51
C MET A 98 0.89 32.29 -29.28
N ALA A 99 0.67 32.95 -28.14
CA ALA A 99 1.32 32.62 -26.87
C ALA A 99 0.64 31.39 -26.25
N ASP A 100 -0.68 31.41 -26.11
CA ASP A 100 -1.42 30.31 -25.48
C ASP A 100 -1.37 29.03 -26.33
N ALA A 101 -1.52 29.10 -27.65
CA ALA A 101 -1.35 27.94 -28.53
C ALA A 101 0.05 27.28 -28.43
N LYS A 102 1.11 28.09 -28.23
CA LYS A 102 2.48 27.59 -27.98
C LYS A 102 2.68 27.04 -26.56
N PHE A 103 1.85 27.47 -25.60
CA PHE A 103 1.83 26.93 -24.25
C PHE A 103 1.10 25.58 -24.20
N ASP A 104 -0.04 25.46 -24.88
CA ASP A 104 -0.86 24.25 -24.90
C ASP A 104 -0.18 23.11 -25.69
N ALA A 105 0.48 23.42 -26.80
CA ALA A 105 1.32 22.46 -27.52
C ALA A 105 2.47 21.93 -26.65
N TRP A 106 3.07 22.78 -25.82
CA TRP A 106 4.12 22.40 -24.87
C TRP A 106 3.57 21.59 -23.69
N LEU A 107 2.36 21.88 -23.21
CA LEU A 107 1.70 21.10 -22.17
C LEU A 107 1.48 19.66 -22.62
N LYS A 108 0.89 19.46 -23.81
CA LYS A 108 0.67 18.12 -24.38
C LYS A 108 1.99 17.33 -24.51
N GLU A 109 3.01 17.93 -25.12
CA GLU A 109 4.36 17.34 -25.24
C GLU A 109 5.01 17.01 -23.89
N LYS A 110 4.64 17.71 -22.80
CA LYS A 110 5.10 17.41 -21.44
C LYS A 110 4.27 16.33 -20.77
N GLU A 111 2.96 16.34 -20.94
CA GLU A 111 2.05 15.33 -20.37
C GLU A 111 2.35 13.95 -20.96
N ASP A 112 2.59 13.85 -22.27
CA ASP A 112 3.07 12.62 -22.92
C ASP A 112 4.39 12.12 -22.31
N LYS A 113 5.37 13.03 -22.14
CA LYS A 113 6.70 12.70 -21.57
C LYS A 113 6.66 12.40 -20.08
N ILE A 114 5.64 12.87 -19.36
CA ILE A 114 5.37 12.52 -17.97
C ILE A 114 4.70 11.14 -17.92
N ALA A 115 3.65 10.91 -18.71
CA ALA A 115 2.93 9.64 -18.78
C ALA A 115 3.86 8.47 -19.16
N GLY A 116 4.76 8.66 -20.13
CA GLY A 116 5.80 7.69 -20.49
C GLY A 116 6.70 7.34 -19.30
N LYS A 117 7.24 8.34 -18.60
CA LYS A 117 8.10 8.14 -17.41
C LYS A 117 7.35 7.54 -16.22
N VAL A 118 6.06 7.83 -16.05
CA VAL A 118 5.22 7.21 -15.03
C VAL A 118 5.03 5.72 -15.34
N LYS A 119 4.72 5.36 -16.59
CA LYS A 119 4.64 3.95 -17.04
C LYS A 119 5.96 3.21 -16.81
N GLU A 120 7.09 3.79 -17.23
CA GLU A 120 8.45 3.27 -16.99
C GLU A 120 8.76 3.06 -15.49
N THR A 121 8.44 4.06 -14.66
CA THR A 121 8.65 4.02 -13.19
C THR A 121 7.77 2.96 -12.51
N ILE A 122 6.55 2.73 -13.00
CA ILE A 122 5.64 1.70 -12.47
C ILE A 122 6.10 0.30 -12.90
N LEU A 123 6.55 0.12 -14.15
CA LEU A 123 7.05 -1.17 -14.64
C LEU A 123 8.32 -1.59 -13.90
N THR A 124 9.31 -0.70 -13.80
CA THR A 124 10.55 -0.96 -13.04
C THR A 124 10.27 -1.32 -11.58
N GLN A 125 9.40 -0.58 -10.89
CA GLN A 125 8.98 -0.93 -9.51
C GLN A 125 8.23 -2.27 -9.41
N LYS A 126 7.42 -2.64 -10.41
CA LYS A 126 6.75 -3.96 -10.45
C LYS A 126 7.76 -5.09 -10.61
N ASP A 127 8.75 -4.93 -11.48
CA ASP A 127 9.74 -5.97 -11.74
C ASP A 127 10.81 -6.07 -10.63
N GLU A 128 11.18 -4.95 -9.99
CA GLU A 128 11.95 -4.96 -8.73
C GLU A 128 11.22 -5.73 -7.61
N LYS A 129 9.91 -5.48 -7.45
CA LYS A 129 9.08 -6.20 -6.46
C LYS A 129 8.97 -7.69 -6.75
N LYS A 130 8.75 -8.10 -8.02
CA LYS A 130 8.74 -9.51 -8.42
C LYS A 130 10.07 -10.20 -8.11
N LYS A 131 11.20 -9.63 -8.55
CA LYS A 131 12.54 -10.18 -8.32
C LYS A 131 12.86 -10.32 -6.83
N ARG A 132 12.45 -9.35 -6.01
CA ARG A 132 12.54 -9.46 -4.55
C ARG A 132 11.68 -10.58 -3.99
N PHE A 133 10.41 -10.67 -4.38
CA PHE A 133 9.49 -11.71 -3.92
C PHE A 133 9.95 -13.12 -4.32
N GLU A 134 10.50 -13.29 -5.52
CA GLU A 134 11.09 -14.55 -5.99
C GLU A 134 12.37 -14.93 -5.21
N ALA A 135 13.20 -13.95 -4.85
CA ALA A 135 14.38 -14.19 -4.00
C ALA A 135 13.99 -14.52 -2.55
N GLU A 136 13.03 -13.77 -1.99
CA GLU A 136 12.49 -13.98 -0.64
C GLU A 136 11.79 -15.34 -0.53
N LYS A 137 11.08 -15.80 -1.58
CA LYS A 137 10.55 -17.17 -1.66
C LYS A 137 11.64 -18.24 -1.64
N LYS A 138 12.67 -18.14 -2.49
CA LYS A 138 13.78 -19.12 -2.55
C LYS A 138 14.48 -19.25 -1.20
N ILE A 139 14.81 -18.12 -0.57
CA ILE A 139 15.42 -18.08 0.76
C ILE A 139 14.50 -18.72 1.82
N ASN A 140 13.17 -18.56 1.72
CA ASN A 140 12.22 -19.20 2.62
C ASN A 140 12.10 -20.71 2.38
N GLU A 141 12.06 -21.16 1.12
CA GLU A 141 12.05 -22.57 0.73
C GLU A 141 13.33 -23.30 1.15
N GLU A 142 14.49 -22.64 1.05
CA GLU A 142 15.79 -23.16 1.51
C GLU A 142 15.81 -23.31 3.03
N ARG A 143 15.37 -22.29 3.79
CA ARG A 143 15.25 -22.37 5.26
C ARG A 143 14.23 -23.39 5.73
N ALA A 144 13.12 -23.54 5.01
CA ALA A 144 12.09 -24.55 5.33
C ALA A 144 12.62 -25.97 5.14
N LYS A 145 13.46 -26.22 4.13
CA LYS A 145 14.18 -27.48 3.93
C LYS A 145 15.21 -27.71 5.04
N GLU A 146 16.07 -26.73 5.32
CA GLU A 146 17.06 -26.83 6.42
C GLU A 146 16.40 -27.13 7.78
N LEU A 147 15.25 -26.52 8.07
CA LEU A 147 14.49 -26.77 9.29
C LEU A 147 13.82 -28.15 9.29
N ALA A 148 13.33 -28.63 8.14
CA ALA A 148 12.77 -29.97 8.01
C ALA A 148 13.87 -31.05 8.14
N ASP A 149 15.02 -30.86 7.50
CA ASP A 149 16.18 -31.74 7.60
C ASP A 149 16.72 -31.79 9.04
N ARG A 150 16.82 -30.64 9.71
CA ARG A 150 17.20 -30.54 11.13
C ARG A 150 16.23 -31.31 12.03
N ARG A 151 14.90 -31.10 11.88
CA ARG A 151 13.89 -31.85 12.64
C ARG A 151 13.91 -33.35 12.34
N MET A 152 14.18 -33.74 11.09
CA MET A 152 14.36 -35.13 10.68
C MET A 152 15.69 -35.74 11.15
N GLU A 153 16.62 -34.95 11.67
CA GLU A 153 17.85 -35.40 12.34
C GLU A 153 17.66 -35.45 13.86
N GLU A 154 16.96 -34.47 14.43
CA GLU A 154 16.54 -34.43 15.85
C GLU A 154 15.66 -35.64 16.19
N LEU A 155 14.57 -35.87 15.45
CA LEU A 155 13.68 -37.02 15.64
C LEU A 155 14.40 -38.38 15.51
N LYS A 156 15.44 -38.47 14.67
CA LYS A 156 16.24 -39.71 14.56
C LYS A 156 17.12 -39.94 15.77
N LYS A 157 17.67 -38.89 16.37
CA LYS A 157 18.45 -38.98 17.62
C LYS A 157 17.55 -39.36 18.78
N GLU A 158 16.36 -38.75 18.89
CA GLU A 158 15.35 -39.15 19.87
C GLU A 158 14.95 -40.64 19.69
N GLU A 159 14.76 -41.11 18.45
CA GLU A 159 14.43 -42.52 18.16
C GLU A 159 15.62 -43.49 18.33
N GLU A 160 16.86 -43.00 18.40
CA GLU A 160 18.08 -43.81 18.63
C GLU A 160 18.39 -43.86 20.15
N GLU A 161 18.35 -42.71 20.83
CA GLU A 161 18.45 -42.60 22.30
C GLU A 161 17.34 -43.39 23.00
N ALA A 162 16.09 -43.35 22.50
CA ALA A 162 15.00 -44.16 23.04
C ALA A 162 15.20 -45.68 22.86
N LYS A 163 15.91 -46.11 21.81
CA LYS A 163 16.25 -47.52 21.58
C LYS A 163 17.39 -47.96 22.50
N ASP A 164 18.40 -47.13 22.71
CA ASP A 164 19.48 -47.44 23.65
C ASP A 164 18.99 -47.41 25.11
N GLU A 165 18.06 -46.51 25.48
CA GLU A 165 17.35 -46.57 26.77
C GLU A 165 16.57 -47.88 26.94
N ALA A 166 15.80 -48.30 25.92
CA ALA A 166 15.03 -49.54 25.98
C ALA A 166 15.94 -50.78 26.13
N LYS A 167 17.10 -50.75 25.46
CA LYS A 167 18.11 -51.82 25.51
C LYS A 167 18.84 -51.85 26.86
N ALA A 168 19.17 -50.70 27.42
CA ALA A 168 19.74 -50.57 28.77
C ALA A 168 18.76 -51.03 29.86
N LYS A 169 17.45 -50.77 29.67
CA LYS A 169 16.39 -51.28 30.57
C LYS A 169 16.28 -52.81 30.50
N ALA A 170 16.37 -53.42 29.32
CA ALA A 170 16.39 -54.88 29.18
C ALA A 170 17.62 -55.53 29.84
N GLU A 171 18.83 -54.99 29.63
CA GLU A 171 20.06 -55.51 30.26
C GLU A 171 20.07 -55.33 31.80
N ALA A 172 19.33 -54.34 32.31
CA ALA A 172 19.11 -54.13 33.74
C ALA A 172 18.00 -55.02 34.35
N GLU A 173 17.18 -55.67 33.52
CA GLU A 173 16.16 -56.63 33.95
C GLU A 173 16.74 -58.05 34.00
N GLU A 174 17.55 -58.45 33.02
CA GLU A 174 18.28 -59.73 33.03
C GLU A 174 19.22 -59.83 34.26
N LYS A 175 19.91 -58.73 34.62
CA LYS A 175 20.71 -58.64 35.86
C LYS A 175 19.91 -58.58 37.17
N LYS A 176 18.58 -58.48 37.12
CA LYS A 176 17.71 -58.61 38.30
C LYS A 176 17.18 -60.04 38.49
N GLU A 177 17.21 -60.88 37.46
CA GLU A 177 16.74 -62.26 37.59
C GLU A 177 17.77 -63.15 38.29
N GLU A 178 19.08 -62.98 38.02
CA GLU A 178 20.15 -63.69 38.75
C GLU A 178 20.14 -63.38 40.27
N VAL A 179 19.87 -62.13 40.67
CA VAL A 179 19.87 -61.71 42.09
C VAL A 179 18.64 -62.24 42.85
N LYS A 180 17.60 -62.71 42.16
CA LYS A 180 16.32 -63.08 42.78
C LYS A 180 16.24 -64.52 43.27
N ILE A 181 17.27 -65.33 43.02
CA ILE A 181 17.33 -66.74 43.47
C ILE A 181 17.93 -66.87 44.89
N GLU A 182 18.63 -65.85 45.39
CA GLU A 182 19.43 -65.95 46.63
C GLU A 182 18.80 -65.30 47.89
N ILE A 183 17.54 -64.82 47.81
CA ILE A 183 16.81 -64.24 48.96
C ILE A 183 15.42 -64.88 49.11
N GLU A 184 15.40 -66.20 49.30
CA GLU A 184 14.21 -66.96 49.73
C GLU A 184 14.45 -67.65 51.09
N GLU A 185 14.99 -66.91 52.07
CA GLU A 185 15.03 -67.34 53.48
C GLU A 185 14.43 -66.28 54.43
N LYS A 186 13.60 -66.76 55.37
CA LYS A 186 12.92 -66.06 56.49
C LYS A 186 11.81 -65.05 56.14
N ALA A 187 10.57 -65.53 56.30
CA ALA A 187 9.38 -64.75 56.60
C ALA A 187 9.15 -64.62 58.14
N GLU A 188 8.04 -63.98 58.54
CA GLU A 188 7.50 -63.81 59.93
C GLU A 188 8.30 -62.91 60.91
N ALA A 189 7.73 -62.22 61.91
CA ALA A 189 6.35 -61.75 62.26
C ALA A 189 6.44 -60.79 63.50
N GLU A 190 5.45 -60.04 64.00
CA GLU A 190 4.04 -59.79 63.61
C GLU A 190 3.71 -58.26 63.64
N GLU A 191 2.84 -57.78 64.55
CA GLU A 191 2.21 -56.44 64.52
C GLU A 191 1.77 -55.95 65.94
N LYS A 192 1.44 -54.64 66.08
CA LYS A 192 0.58 -53.98 67.13
C LYS A 192 1.11 -53.65 68.56
N LYS A 193 1.04 -52.34 68.91
CA LYS A 193 0.33 -51.67 70.08
C LYS A 193 0.70 -52.04 71.56
N GLU A 194 0.51 -51.22 72.62
CA GLU A 194 0.07 -49.81 72.87
C GLU A 194 0.25 -49.43 74.38
N GLU A 195 -0.26 -48.25 74.82
CA GLU A 195 -0.39 -47.70 76.21
C GLU A 195 0.78 -46.80 76.72
N VAL A 196 0.66 -45.46 76.85
CA VAL A 196 -0.04 -44.59 77.87
C VAL A 196 0.78 -44.48 79.19
N LYS A 197 1.10 -43.30 79.80
CA LYS A 197 0.33 -42.12 80.32
C LYS A 197 1.33 -40.89 80.47
N ILE A 198 1.09 -39.56 80.62
CA ILE A 198 0.07 -38.57 81.12
C ILE A 198 -0.08 -38.56 82.67
N GLU A 199 -0.21 -37.47 83.47
CA GLU A 199 -0.35 -35.99 83.33
C GLU A 199 1.02 -35.22 83.17
N ILE A 200 1.33 -33.95 83.55
CA ILE A 200 0.73 -32.90 84.43
C ILE A 200 1.23 -31.44 84.16
N GLU A 201 0.63 -30.44 84.82
CA GLU A 201 0.79 -28.96 84.69
C GLU A 201 1.98 -28.37 85.53
N GLU A 202 2.46 -27.12 85.41
CA GLU A 202 2.11 -25.90 84.64
C GLU A 202 3.40 -25.06 84.37
N LYS A 203 3.71 -24.66 83.11
CA LYS A 203 3.91 -23.23 82.70
C LYS A 203 4.62 -22.99 81.35
N VAL A 204 3.94 -22.13 80.56
CA VAL A 204 4.47 -21.08 79.65
C VAL A 204 5.10 -21.50 78.29
N GLU A 205 4.44 -20.98 77.24
CA GLU A 205 4.88 -20.61 75.88
C GLU A 205 4.92 -21.61 74.70
N THR A 206 4.38 -21.09 73.58
CA THR A 206 4.47 -21.55 72.18
C THR A 206 3.85 -22.90 71.80
N GLU A 207 2.54 -22.88 71.55
CA GLU A 207 1.95 -23.63 70.44
C GLU A 207 2.43 -22.99 69.12
N ASP A 208 3.06 -23.76 68.22
CA ASP A 208 3.24 -23.40 66.79
C ASP A 208 3.88 -24.57 66.02
N LYS A 209 3.06 -25.43 65.36
CA LYS A 209 3.47 -26.40 64.31
C LYS A 209 2.38 -27.26 63.67
N LYS A 210 1.14 -26.76 63.48
CA LYS A 210 0.05 -27.58 62.89
C LYS A 210 -0.83 -26.90 61.83
N GLU A 211 -0.54 -25.65 61.46
CA GLU A 211 -1.27 -24.95 60.40
C GLU A 211 -0.45 -24.80 59.10
N GLU A 212 0.87 -24.55 59.19
CA GLU A 212 1.79 -24.34 58.04
C GLU A 212 1.58 -25.35 56.89
N VAL A 213 1.58 -26.66 57.19
CA VAL A 213 1.51 -27.76 56.19
C VAL A 213 0.14 -27.83 55.47
N LYS A 214 -0.88 -27.10 55.91
CA LYS A 214 -2.19 -27.01 55.22
C LYS A 214 -2.34 -25.78 54.34
N GLU A 215 -1.52 -24.76 54.54
CA GLU A 215 -1.64 -23.50 53.81
C GLU A 215 -0.82 -23.54 52.50
N GLU A 216 0.43 -24.06 52.56
CA GLU A 216 1.31 -24.21 51.39
C GLU A 216 0.66 -25.05 50.26
N VAL A 217 0.09 -26.21 50.62
CA VAL A 217 -0.55 -27.14 49.65
C VAL A 217 -1.80 -26.54 48.99
N LYS A 218 -2.44 -25.54 49.63
CA LYS A 218 -3.62 -24.87 49.07
C LYS A 218 -3.22 -23.78 48.07
N ILE A 219 -2.16 -23.03 48.37
CA ILE A 219 -1.63 -21.96 47.51
C ILE A 219 -1.09 -22.52 46.18
N GLU A 220 -0.34 -23.63 46.22
CA GLU A 220 0.20 -24.29 45.01
C GLU A 220 -0.87 -24.86 44.05
N ILE A 221 -2.11 -25.03 44.52
CA ILE A 221 -3.25 -25.48 43.70
C ILE A 221 -3.98 -24.26 43.13
N GLU A 222 -4.21 -23.22 43.94
CA GLU A 222 -4.88 -21.98 43.49
C GLU A 222 -4.03 -21.24 42.44
N GLU A 223 -2.70 -21.20 42.57
CA GLU A 223 -1.80 -20.60 41.55
C GLU A 223 -1.77 -21.41 40.23
N LYS A 224 -1.95 -22.74 40.29
CA LYS A 224 -2.05 -23.57 39.07
C LYS A 224 -3.37 -23.38 38.33
N VAL A 225 -4.49 -23.23 39.05
CA VAL A 225 -5.79 -22.93 38.43
C VAL A 225 -5.76 -21.55 37.77
N GLU A 226 -5.28 -20.51 38.47
CA GLU A 226 -5.15 -19.15 37.93
C GLU A 226 -4.22 -19.05 36.70
N THR A 227 -3.30 -20.00 36.50
CA THR A 227 -2.37 -20.02 35.35
C THR A 227 -2.81 -20.93 34.20
N GLU A 228 -3.80 -21.81 34.42
CA GLU A 228 -4.52 -22.47 33.32
C GLU A 228 -5.69 -21.61 32.81
N GLU A 229 -6.49 -20.98 33.69
CA GLU A 229 -7.59 -20.10 33.28
C GLU A 229 -7.12 -18.94 32.38
N LYS A 230 -6.11 -18.16 32.81
CA LYS A 230 -5.51 -17.08 31.99
C LYS A 230 -4.94 -17.57 30.65
N LYS A 231 -4.62 -18.86 30.55
CA LYS A 231 -4.04 -19.50 29.35
C LYS A 231 -5.12 -20.12 28.45
N GLU A 232 -6.36 -20.20 28.92
CA GLU A 232 -7.54 -20.44 28.09
C GLU A 232 -8.13 -19.10 27.63
N GLU A 233 -8.26 -18.10 28.51
CA GLU A 233 -8.65 -16.73 28.16
C GLU A 233 -7.80 -16.16 27.01
N MET A 234 -6.46 -16.20 27.13
CA MET A 234 -5.57 -15.75 26.06
C MET A 234 -5.71 -16.53 24.73
N LYS A 235 -6.18 -17.78 24.75
CA LYS A 235 -6.45 -18.55 23.51
C LYS A 235 -7.80 -18.18 22.92
N GLU A 236 -8.78 -17.84 23.76
CA GLU A 236 -10.11 -17.42 23.32
C GLU A 236 -10.04 -16.00 22.74
N GLU A 237 -9.33 -15.07 23.39
CA GLU A 237 -9.02 -13.75 22.81
C GLU A 237 -8.27 -13.86 21.47
N MET A 238 -7.21 -14.68 21.37
CA MET A 238 -6.49 -14.87 20.11
C MET A 238 -7.35 -15.51 19.00
N LYS A 239 -8.29 -16.39 19.34
CA LYS A 239 -9.26 -16.92 18.37
C LYS A 239 -10.21 -15.82 17.87
N ILE A 240 -10.73 -15.00 18.79
CA ILE A 240 -11.63 -13.90 18.44
C ILE A 240 -10.91 -12.87 17.56
N GLU A 241 -9.64 -12.55 17.85
CA GLU A 241 -8.82 -11.67 16.98
C GLU A 241 -8.52 -12.27 15.60
N ASP A 242 -8.38 -13.60 15.45
CA ASP A 242 -8.21 -14.23 14.14
C ASP A 242 -9.56 -14.39 13.39
N GLU A 243 -10.67 -14.67 14.08
CA GLU A 243 -12.01 -14.76 13.47
C GLU A 243 -12.54 -13.38 13.01
N GLU A 244 -12.46 -12.33 13.83
CA GLU A 244 -12.82 -10.96 13.41
C GLU A 244 -11.95 -10.49 12.23
N LYS A 245 -10.68 -10.94 12.18
CA LYS A 245 -9.74 -10.61 11.10
C LYS A 245 -10.04 -11.35 9.79
N VAL A 246 -10.53 -12.58 9.85
CA VAL A 246 -11.06 -13.32 8.68
C VAL A 246 -12.35 -12.66 8.18
N GLU A 247 -13.31 -12.39 9.06
CA GLU A 247 -14.58 -11.74 8.70
C GLU A 247 -14.33 -10.33 8.11
N ALA A 248 -13.32 -9.62 8.61
CA ALA A 248 -12.86 -8.36 8.06
C ALA A 248 -12.06 -8.50 6.75
N GLU A 249 -11.54 -9.67 6.38
CA GLU A 249 -10.92 -9.92 5.07
C GLU A 249 -11.96 -10.32 4.02
N GLU A 250 -12.95 -11.14 4.39
CA GLU A 250 -14.13 -11.47 3.56
C GLU A 250 -14.92 -10.21 3.18
N LYS A 251 -15.24 -9.34 4.16
CA LYS A 251 -15.88 -8.02 3.91
C LYS A 251 -15.03 -7.08 3.03
N LYS A 252 -13.70 -7.30 2.94
CA LYS A 252 -12.82 -6.59 1.99
C LYS A 252 -12.74 -7.30 0.63
N GLU A 253 -13.19 -8.54 0.49
CA GLU A 253 -13.35 -9.24 -0.79
C GLU A 253 -14.68 -8.84 -1.44
N GLU A 254 -15.79 -8.89 -0.69
CA GLU A 254 -17.12 -8.45 -1.13
C GLU A 254 -17.08 -7.01 -1.69
N VAL A 255 -16.52 -6.05 -0.94
CA VAL A 255 -16.41 -4.64 -1.38
C VAL A 255 -15.47 -4.48 -2.60
N LYS A 256 -14.51 -5.39 -2.83
CA LYS A 256 -13.72 -5.39 -4.08
C LYS A 256 -14.55 -5.89 -5.26
N GLU A 257 -15.42 -6.87 -5.05
CA GLU A 257 -16.28 -7.45 -6.08
C GLU A 257 -17.41 -6.49 -6.46
N GLU A 258 -18.08 -5.85 -5.49
CA GLU A 258 -19.03 -4.74 -5.74
C GLU A 258 -18.38 -3.61 -6.56
N VAL A 259 -17.20 -3.13 -6.15
CA VAL A 259 -16.47 -2.07 -6.89
C VAL A 259 -16.03 -2.53 -8.28
N LYS A 260 -15.74 -3.83 -8.48
CA LYS A 260 -15.43 -4.39 -9.80
C LYS A 260 -16.67 -4.40 -10.71
N ILE A 261 -17.82 -4.85 -10.20
CA ILE A 261 -19.11 -4.81 -10.92
C ILE A 261 -19.48 -3.37 -11.28
N GLU A 262 -19.34 -2.44 -10.34
CA GLU A 262 -19.57 -1.00 -10.57
C GLU A 262 -18.63 -0.41 -11.63
N ILE A 263 -17.45 -0.99 -11.87
CA ILE A 263 -16.52 -0.56 -12.93
C ILE A 263 -16.91 -1.19 -14.27
N GLU A 264 -17.27 -2.47 -14.30
CA GLU A 264 -17.69 -3.17 -15.52
C GLU A 264 -19.00 -2.57 -16.09
N GLU A 265 -20.00 -2.28 -15.24
CA GLU A 265 -21.20 -1.54 -15.65
C GLU A 265 -20.87 -0.14 -16.20
N LYS A 266 -19.93 0.59 -15.55
CA LYS A 266 -19.53 1.92 -16.04
C LYS A 266 -18.89 1.83 -17.42
N SER A 267 -17.99 0.88 -17.67
CA SER A 267 -17.42 0.65 -19.01
C SER A 267 -18.49 0.30 -20.04
N GLU A 268 -19.44 -0.60 -19.73
CA GLU A 268 -20.55 -0.90 -20.66
C GLU A 268 -21.39 0.34 -20.99
N THR A 269 -21.60 1.26 -20.03
CA THR A 269 -22.29 2.53 -20.31
C THR A 269 -21.43 3.57 -21.00
N GLU A 270 -20.10 3.43 -21.07
CA GLU A 270 -19.25 4.31 -21.90
C GLU A 270 -19.17 3.77 -23.33
N GLU A 271 -18.99 2.45 -23.52
CA GLU A 271 -19.03 1.80 -24.83
C GLU A 271 -20.36 2.08 -25.56
N LYS A 272 -21.51 1.89 -24.88
CA LYS A 272 -22.84 2.20 -25.45
C LYS A 272 -23.05 3.70 -25.77
N LYS A 273 -22.31 4.62 -25.13
CA LYS A 273 -22.32 6.05 -25.48
C LYS A 273 -21.41 6.34 -26.69
N GLU A 274 -20.31 5.62 -26.82
CA GLU A 274 -19.42 5.73 -27.98
C GLU A 274 -20.07 5.15 -29.24
N GLU A 275 -20.76 4.00 -29.15
CA GLU A 275 -21.58 3.46 -30.25
C GLU A 275 -22.64 4.47 -30.72
N VAL A 276 -23.46 5.01 -29.81
CA VAL A 276 -24.48 6.02 -30.15
C VAL A 276 -23.86 7.29 -30.76
N LYS A 277 -22.68 7.71 -30.29
CA LYS A 277 -21.95 8.85 -30.89
C LYS A 277 -21.45 8.54 -32.30
N ILE A 278 -20.99 7.32 -32.55
CA ILE A 278 -20.57 6.85 -33.88
C ILE A 278 -21.77 6.78 -34.83
N GLU A 279 -22.95 6.33 -34.36
CA GLU A 279 -24.19 6.34 -35.16
C GLU A 279 -24.62 7.75 -35.54
N VAL A 280 -24.61 8.70 -34.60
CA VAL A 280 -24.94 10.12 -34.86
C VAL A 280 -23.94 10.75 -35.83
N GLU A 281 -22.63 10.59 -35.62
CA GLU A 281 -21.61 11.08 -36.57
C GLU A 281 -21.75 10.43 -37.96
N ALA A 282 -22.25 9.18 -38.03
CA ALA A 282 -22.54 8.49 -39.28
C ALA A 282 -23.90 8.84 -39.90
N GLU A 283 -24.77 9.57 -39.19
CA GLU A 283 -25.99 10.16 -39.75
C GLU A 283 -25.74 11.58 -40.25
N GLU A 284 -25.01 12.41 -39.50
CA GLU A 284 -24.57 13.75 -39.93
C GLU A 284 -23.79 13.67 -41.27
N LYS A 285 -22.81 12.77 -41.38
CA LYS A 285 -22.04 12.55 -42.63
C LYS A 285 -22.90 12.04 -43.79
N LYS A 286 -24.02 11.34 -43.52
CA LYS A 286 -24.99 10.96 -44.56
C LYS A 286 -25.89 12.13 -44.97
N GLU A 287 -26.06 13.15 -44.14
CA GLU A 287 -26.78 14.37 -44.49
C GLU A 287 -25.88 15.34 -45.27
N GLU A 288 -24.61 15.50 -44.89
CA GLU A 288 -23.61 16.26 -45.67
C GLU A 288 -23.50 15.75 -47.11
N VAL A 289 -23.36 14.42 -47.31
CA VAL A 289 -23.29 13.83 -48.66
C VAL A 289 -24.59 14.02 -49.46
N LYS A 290 -25.76 14.04 -48.81
CA LYS A 290 -27.04 14.38 -49.49
C LYS A 290 -27.09 15.85 -49.90
N GLU A 291 -26.56 16.74 -49.07
CA GLU A 291 -26.40 18.17 -49.37
C GLU A 291 -25.45 18.38 -50.57
N GLU A 292 -24.32 17.68 -50.63
CA GLU A 292 -23.37 17.77 -51.75
C GLU A 292 -23.97 17.26 -53.07
N VAL A 293 -24.54 16.05 -53.10
CA VAL A 293 -25.20 15.51 -54.30
C VAL A 293 -26.34 16.42 -54.79
N LYS A 294 -27.05 17.08 -53.86
CA LYS A 294 -28.11 18.07 -54.21
C LYS A 294 -27.55 19.38 -54.77
N LYS A 295 -26.35 19.80 -54.36
CA LYS A 295 -25.63 20.95 -54.93
C LYS A 295 -25.10 20.63 -56.32
N GLU A 296 -24.52 19.45 -56.52
CA GLU A 296 -24.06 18.96 -57.84
C GLU A 296 -25.22 18.83 -58.84
N ALA A 297 -26.34 18.22 -58.44
CA ALA A 297 -27.52 18.09 -59.30
C ALA A 297 -28.08 19.46 -59.75
N LYS A 298 -28.08 20.46 -58.87
CA LYS A 298 -28.48 21.84 -59.19
C LYS A 298 -27.49 22.54 -60.11
N ALA A 299 -26.18 22.29 -59.96
CA ALA A 299 -25.16 22.81 -60.86
C ALA A 299 -25.28 22.20 -62.27
N GLU A 300 -25.58 20.89 -62.39
CA GLU A 300 -25.91 20.28 -63.67
C GLU A 300 -27.16 20.89 -64.33
N GLU A 301 -28.20 21.21 -63.54
CA GLU A 301 -29.43 21.84 -64.04
C GLU A 301 -29.16 23.24 -64.58
N GLU A 302 -28.41 24.08 -63.84
CA GLU A 302 -28.01 25.42 -64.27
C GLU A 302 -27.14 25.39 -65.55
N VAL A 303 -26.18 24.45 -65.66
CA VAL A 303 -25.37 24.27 -66.88
C VAL A 303 -26.23 23.87 -68.08
N LYS A 304 -27.19 22.94 -67.89
CA LYS A 304 -28.11 22.51 -68.96
C LYS A 304 -29.06 23.65 -69.39
N GLU A 305 -29.48 24.50 -68.46
CA GLU A 305 -30.27 25.70 -68.79
C GLU A 305 -29.43 26.74 -69.56
N GLU A 306 -28.13 26.87 -69.24
CA GLU A 306 -27.21 27.77 -69.95
C GLU A 306 -26.84 27.26 -71.36
N GLU A 307 -26.63 25.95 -71.54
CA GLU A 307 -26.46 25.34 -72.86
C GLU A 307 -27.72 25.50 -73.72
N LYS A 308 -28.91 25.28 -73.14
CA LYS A 308 -30.19 25.43 -73.86
C LYS A 308 -30.42 26.87 -74.34
N LYS A 309 -30.06 27.88 -73.53
CA LYS A 309 -30.08 29.30 -73.95
C LYS A 309 -29.12 29.57 -75.11
N LYS A 310 -27.90 29.01 -75.07
CA LYS A 310 -26.92 29.10 -76.17
C LYS A 310 -27.33 28.36 -77.45
N GLU A 311 -28.27 27.41 -77.35
CA GLU A 311 -28.87 26.76 -78.52
C GLU A 311 -30.04 27.57 -79.08
N GLU A 312 -30.90 28.15 -78.24
CA GLU A 312 -31.97 29.06 -78.65
C GLU A 312 -31.46 30.39 -79.23
N GLU A 313 -30.24 30.83 -78.90
CA GLU A 313 -29.57 32.00 -79.52
C GLU A 313 -28.88 31.73 -80.87
N LYS A 314 -28.87 30.50 -81.39
CA LYS A 314 -28.32 30.23 -82.74
C LYS A 314 -29.28 30.74 -83.83
N PRO A 315 -28.84 31.59 -84.78
CA PRO A 315 -29.68 32.03 -85.88
C PRO A 315 -29.98 30.87 -86.84
N THR A 316 -31.24 30.75 -87.25
CA THR A 316 -31.66 29.88 -88.37
C THR A 316 -31.38 30.59 -89.70
N GLU A 317 -30.50 30.00 -90.53
CA GLU A 317 -30.43 30.26 -91.99
C GLU A 317 -31.36 29.32 -92.77
#